data_AF-A0A1J4P3Q6-F1
#
_entry.id   AF-A0A1J4P3Q6-F1
#
_cell.length_a   1.000
_cell.length_b   1.000
_cell.length_c   1.000
_cell.angle_alpha   90.00
_cell.angle_beta   90.00
_cell.angle_gamma   90.00
#
_symmetry.space_group_name_H-M   'P 1'
#
loop_
_entity.id
_entity.type
_entity.pdbx_description
1 polymer ?
#
loop_
_entity_poly.entity_id
_entity_poly.type
_entity_poly.pdbx_seq_one_letter_code
_entity_poly.pdbx_strand_id
1 'polypeptide(L)'
;METEPEVFSQDEAVRLLREIEQLKRAMESRPVIDMARGMLMAGFACTPDEAWNLLVAVSQHANIKVRLVAQAVTSTAAGEPMPADLQRHLTEAVRAWLARRGPGPDGSPRR
;
A
#
# COMPACT_ATOMS: atom_id res chain seq x y z
N MET A 1 -5.37 24.65 -42.47
CA MET A 1 -5.90 25.19 -41.21
C MET A 1 -4.84 24.92 -40.17
N GLU A 2 -3.88 25.84 -40.08
CA GLU A 2 -2.80 25.78 -39.10
C GLU A 2 -3.45 26.09 -37.74
N THR A 3 -3.41 25.13 -36.82
CA THR A 3 -3.83 25.38 -35.43
C THR A 3 -2.79 26.31 -34.82
N GLU A 4 -3.15 27.58 -34.62
CA GLU A 4 -2.34 28.47 -33.82
C GLU A 4 -2.17 27.88 -32.40
N PRO A 5 -0.97 27.96 -31.81
CA PRO A 5 -0.75 27.43 -30.47
C PRO A 5 -1.56 28.24 -29.46
N GLU A 6 -2.42 27.56 -28.68
CA GLU A 6 -3.04 28.16 -27.51
C GLU A 6 -1.94 28.60 -26.53
N VAL A 7 -1.70 29.91 -26.45
CA VAL A 7 -0.75 30.48 -25.51
C VAL A 7 -1.45 30.58 -24.15
N PHE A 8 -1.21 29.58 -23.30
CA PHE A 8 -1.67 29.61 -21.90
C PHE A 8 -1.05 30.80 -21.19
N SER A 9 -1.86 31.52 -20.41
CA SER A 9 -1.34 32.57 -19.53
C SER A 9 -0.36 31.96 -18.52
N GLN A 10 0.55 32.79 -17.99
CA GLN A 10 1.53 32.34 -17.01
C GLN A 10 0.86 31.74 -15.75
N ASP A 11 -0.29 32.25 -15.35
CA ASP A 11 -1.08 31.74 -14.22
C ASP A 11 -1.71 30.38 -14.53
N GLU A 12 -2.23 30.17 -15.74
CA GLU A 12 -2.75 28.87 -16.19
C GLU A 12 -1.64 27.82 -16.25
N ALA A 13 -0.47 28.19 -16.77
CA ALA A 13 0.69 27.31 -16.81
C ALA A 13 1.12 26.86 -15.39
N VAL A 14 1.17 27.79 -14.43
CA VAL A 14 1.49 27.48 -13.03
C VAL A 14 0.42 26.58 -12.39
N ARG A 15 -0.87 26.83 -12.66
CA ARG A 15 -1.97 26.01 -12.15
C ARG A 15 -1.88 24.57 -12.67
N LEU A 16 -1.67 24.40 -13.97
CA LEU A 16 -1.54 23.09 -14.62
C LEU A 16 -0.31 22.33 -14.11
N LEU A 17 0.82 23.00 -13.91
CA LEU A 17 2.02 22.37 -13.35
C LEU A 17 1.79 21.86 -11.92
N ARG A 18 1.10 22.63 -11.07
CA ARG A 18 0.72 22.18 -9.72
C ARG A 18 -0.22 20.98 -9.76
N GLU A 19 -1.19 20.99 -10.67
CA GLU A 19 -2.14 19.88 -10.82
C GLU A 19 -1.45 18.61 -11.32
N ILE A 20 -0.53 18.74 -12.29
CA ILE A 20 0.33 17.64 -12.74
C ILE A 20 1.19 17.10 -11.59
N GLU A 21 1.75 17.96 -10.75
CA GLU A 21 2.56 17.53 -9.61
C GLU A 21 1.73 16.78 -8.57
N GLN A 22 0.52 17.26 -8.26
CA GLN A 22 -0.40 16.57 -7.35
C GLN A 22 -0.83 15.20 -7.92
N LEU A 23 -1.14 15.12 -9.21
CA LEU A 23 -1.48 13.87 -9.88
C LEU A 23 -0.29 12.89 -9.89
N LYS A 24 0.92 13.36 -10.20
CA LYS A 24 2.14 12.54 -10.13
C LYS A 24 2.36 11.98 -8.72
N ARG A 25 2.25 12.81 -7.68
CA ARG A 25 2.38 12.36 -6.28
C ARG A 25 1.31 11.33 -5.91
N ALA A 26 0.07 11.52 -6.38
CA ALA A 26 -1.02 10.56 -6.18
C ALA A 26 -0.72 9.23 -6.89
N MET A 27 -0.23 9.29 -8.13
CA MET A 27 0.19 8.13 -8.94
C MET A 27 1.40 7.41 -8.36
N GLU A 28 2.27 8.04 -7.60
CA GLU A 28 3.40 7.37 -6.93
C GLU A 28 2.99 6.64 -5.64
N SER A 29 1.90 7.08 -4.99
CA SER A 29 1.48 6.56 -3.68
C SER A 29 0.50 5.39 -3.75
N ARG A 30 -0.32 5.33 -4.81
CA ARG A 30 -1.32 4.28 -5.02
C ARG A 30 -0.72 2.92 -5.44
N PRO A 31 0.30 2.83 -6.33
CA PRO A 31 0.85 1.55 -6.77
C PRO A 31 1.49 0.74 -5.65
N VAL A 32 2.18 1.40 -4.71
CA VAL A 32 2.92 0.70 -3.66
C VAL A 32 1.99 0.06 -2.64
N ILE A 33 0.88 0.73 -2.29
CA ILE A 33 -0.14 0.18 -1.38
C ILE A 33 -0.85 -0.98 -2.07
N ASP A 34 -1.19 -0.83 -3.35
CA ASP A 34 -1.89 -1.86 -4.12
C ASP A 34 -1.03 -3.11 -4.30
N MET A 35 0.26 -2.93 -4.57
CA MET A 35 1.23 -4.02 -4.65
C MET A 35 1.43 -4.71 -3.30
N ALA A 36 1.59 -3.95 -2.21
CA ALA A 36 1.68 -4.53 -0.87
C ALA A 36 0.44 -5.34 -0.52
N ARG A 37 -0.77 -4.83 -0.85
CA ARG A 37 -2.02 -5.59 -0.68
C ARG A 37 -1.99 -6.89 -1.47
N GLY A 38 -1.59 -6.85 -2.74
CA GLY A 38 -1.45 -8.05 -3.59
C GLY A 38 -0.48 -9.08 -3.02
N MET A 39 0.65 -8.64 -2.47
CA MET A 39 1.62 -9.52 -1.80
C MET A 39 1.04 -10.18 -0.56
N LEU A 40 0.30 -9.43 0.27
CA LEU A 40 -0.37 -9.99 1.46
C LEU A 40 -1.47 -10.99 1.06
N MET A 41 -2.23 -10.68 0.02
CA MET A 41 -3.23 -11.60 -0.53
C MET A 41 -2.57 -12.91 -1.01
N ALA A 42 -1.45 -12.82 -1.72
CA ALA A 42 -0.72 -14.01 -2.18
C ALA A 42 -0.07 -14.80 -1.03
N GLY A 43 0.43 -14.12 0.00
CA GLY A 43 1.12 -14.76 1.12
C GLY A 43 0.20 -15.36 2.18
N PHE A 44 -1.00 -14.80 2.36
CA PHE A 44 -1.91 -15.14 3.46
C PHE A 44 -3.31 -15.57 3.01
N ALA A 45 -3.60 -15.56 1.70
CA ALA A 45 -4.92 -15.83 1.13
C ALA A 45 -6.06 -15.07 1.83
N CYS A 46 -5.79 -13.79 2.06
CA CYS A 46 -6.77 -12.84 2.58
C CYS A 46 -7.45 -12.11 1.43
N THR A 47 -8.63 -11.55 1.68
CA THR A 47 -9.32 -10.67 0.73
C THR A 47 -8.58 -9.32 0.61
N PRO A 48 -8.89 -8.52 -0.43
CA PRO A 48 -8.33 -7.16 -0.55
C PRO A 48 -8.60 -6.27 0.67
N ASP A 49 -9.79 -6.40 1.28
CA ASP A 49 -10.17 -5.63 2.47
C ASP A 49 -9.42 -6.10 3.71
N GLU A 50 -9.21 -7.41 3.86
CA GLU A 50 -8.38 -7.96 4.93
C GLU A 50 -6.92 -7.52 4.80
N ALA A 51 -6.37 -7.52 3.58
CA ALA A 51 -5.02 -7.02 3.30
C ALA A 51 -4.87 -5.54 3.66
N TRP A 52 -5.86 -4.72 3.30
CA TRP A 52 -5.90 -3.31 3.69
C TRP A 52 -5.93 -3.14 5.22
N ASN A 53 -6.81 -3.87 5.89
CA ASN A 53 -6.95 -3.82 7.35
C ASN A 53 -5.66 -4.26 8.06
N LEU A 54 -4.93 -5.24 7.51
CA LEU A 54 -3.61 -5.63 8.02
C LEU A 54 -2.60 -4.48 7.91
N LEU A 55 -2.50 -3.81 6.75
CA LEU A 55 -1.61 -2.66 6.58
C LEU A 55 -1.96 -1.51 7.55
N VAL A 56 -3.26 -1.25 7.75
CA VAL A 56 -3.75 -0.24 8.71
C VAL A 56 -3.39 -0.61 10.14
N ALA A 57 -3.60 -1.87 10.55
CA ALA A 57 -3.27 -2.34 11.89
C ALA A 57 -1.76 -2.17 12.19
N VAL A 58 -0.91 -2.55 11.24
CA VAL A 58 0.54 -2.38 11.38
C VAL A 58 0.93 -0.90 11.45
N SER A 59 0.34 -0.06 10.60
CA SER A 59 0.56 1.38 10.61
C SER A 59 0.20 2.01 11.96
N GLN A 60 -0.93 1.60 12.55
CA GLN A 60 -1.38 2.07 13.85
C GLN A 60 -0.45 1.61 14.97
N HIS A 61 -0.06 0.33 15.00
CA HIS A 61 0.82 -0.21 16.03
C HIS A 61 2.24 0.37 15.95
N ALA A 62 2.78 0.51 14.73
CA ALA A 62 4.10 1.08 14.51
C ALA A 62 4.11 2.62 14.53
N ASN A 63 2.94 3.27 14.59
CA ASN A 63 2.76 4.73 14.50
C ASN A 63 3.49 5.37 13.30
N ILE A 64 3.40 4.74 12.13
CA ILE A 64 3.97 5.24 10.87
C ILE A 64 2.91 5.26 9.76
N LYS A 65 3.13 6.06 8.71
CA LYS A 65 2.20 6.15 7.58
C LYS A 65 2.07 4.80 6.87
N VAL A 66 0.83 4.38 6.55
CA VAL A 66 0.52 3.15 5.80
C VAL A 66 1.36 3.01 4.52
N ARG A 67 1.64 4.11 3.80
CA ARG A 67 2.51 4.09 2.61
C ARG A 67 3.92 3.56 2.92
N LEU A 68 4.49 3.90 4.07
CA LEU A 68 5.81 3.41 4.48
C LEU A 68 5.77 1.92 4.88
N VAL A 69 4.67 1.48 5.50
CA VAL A 69 4.42 0.05 5.75
C VAL A 69 4.37 -0.71 4.42
N ALA A 70 3.57 -0.22 3.47
CA ALA A 70 3.46 -0.81 2.15
C ALA A 70 4.81 -0.85 1.42
N GLN A 71 5.58 0.24 1.47
CA GLN A 71 6.91 0.29 0.89
C GLN A 71 7.84 -0.78 1.48
N ALA A 72 7.86 -0.92 2.81
CA ALA A 72 8.67 -1.92 3.47
C ALA A 72 8.23 -3.35 3.09
N VAL A 73 6.93 -3.60 2.94
CA VAL A 73 6.42 -4.89 2.43
C VAL A 73 6.92 -5.14 1.01
N THR A 74 6.78 -4.16 0.11
CA THR A 74 7.20 -4.32 -1.30
C THR A 74 8.72 -4.45 -1.47
N SER A 75 9.51 -3.76 -0.65
CA SER A 75 10.98 -3.86 -0.64
C SER A 75 11.47 -5.28 -0.38
N THR A 76 10.72 -6.08 0.40
CA THR A 76 11.07 -7.50 0.63
C THR A 76 11.05 -8.34 -0.64
N ALA A 77 10.22 -8.01 -1.63
CA ALA A 77 10.23 -8.68 -2.93
C ALA A 77 11.52 -8.42 -3.72
N ALA A 78 12.20 -7.30 -3.46
CA ALA A 78 13.50 -6.97 -4.02
C ALA A 78 14.69 -7.50 -3.20
N GLY A 79 14.43 -8.26 -2.13
CA GLY A 79 15.46 -8.79 -1.23
C GLY A 79 15.95 -7.81 -0.17
N GLU A 80 15.33 -6.63 -0.06
CA GLU A 80 15.63 -5.67 1.01
C GLU A 80 14.95 -6.09 2.32
N PRO A 81 15.68 -6.22 3.43
CA PRO A 81 15.09 -6.61 4.69
C PRO A 81 14.20 -5.50 5.25
N MET A 82 13.05 -5.90 5.79
CA MET A 82 12.18 -5.01 6.54
C MET A 82 12.83 -4.62 7.87
N PRO A 83 12.68 -3.37 8.36
CA PRO A 83 13.12 -2.99 9.70
C PRO A 83 12.52 -3.91 10.78
N ALA A 84 13.34 -4.36 11.73
CA ALA A 84 12.96 -5.39 12.70
C ALA A 84 11.70 -5.04 13.51
N ASP A 85 11.55 -3.78 13.91
CA ASP A 85 10.35 -3.32 14.62
C ASP A 85 9.11 -3.42 13.74
N LEU A 86 9.20 -3.02 12.48
CA LEU A 86 8.06 -3.10 11.56
C LEU A 86 7.71 -4.55 11.23
N GLN A 87 8.71 -5.42 11.08
CA GLN A 87 8.52 -6.86 10.89
C GLN A 87 7.80 -7.50 12.09
N ARG A 88 8.14 -7.10 13.32
CA ARG A 88 7.47 -7.54 14.54
C ARG A 88 5.98 -7.14 14.53
N HIS A 89 5.67 -5.87 14.26
CA HIS A 89 4.29 -5.40 14.17
C HIS A 89 3.49 -6.11 13.07
N LEU A 90 4.09 -6.36 11.90
CA LEU A 90 3.45 -7.13 10.83
C LEU A 90 3.16 -8.56 11.25
N THR A 91 4.13 -9.22 11.90
CA THR A 91 3.97 -10.59 12.41
C THR A 91 2.86 -10.67 13.45
N GLU A 92 2.80 -9.72 14.37
CA GLU A 92 1.75 -9.63 15.40
C GLU A 92 0.38 -9.38 14.78
N ALA A 93 0.27 -8.46 13.81
CA ALA A 93 -0.97 -8.17 13.12
C ALA A 93 -1.50 -9.39 12.35
N VAL A 94 -0.63 -10.11 11.64
CA VAL A 94 -0.99 -11.33 10.93
C VAL A 94 -1.44 -12.43 11.91
N ARG A 95 -0.73 -12.62 13.02
CA ARG A 95 -1.12 -13.58 14.07
C ARG A 95 -2.50 -13.24 14.64
N ALA A 96 -2.75 -11.97 14.95
CA ALA A 96 -4.04 -11.51 15.47
C ALA A 96 -5.18 -11.65 14.44
N TRP A 97 -4.88 -11.47 13.16
CA TRP A 97 -5.85 -11.71 12.08
C TRP A 97 -6.17 -13.22 11.92
N LEU A 98 -5.15 -14.09 11.89
CA LEU A 98 -5.34 -15.54 11.82
C LEU A 98 -6.18 -16.08 12.99
N ALA A 99 -5.93 -15.59 14.21
CA ALA A 99 -6.70 -15.98 15.39
C ALA A 99 -8.19 -15.62 15.28
N ARG A 100 -8.53 -14.49 14.64
CA ARG A 100 -9.92 -14.06 14.41
C ARG A 100 -10.61 -14.82 13.29
N ARG A 101 -9.86 -15.27 12.27
CA ARG A 101 -10.41 -16.01 11.12
C ARG A 101 -10.91 -17.41 11.50
N GLY A 102 -10.38 -17.99 12.58
CA GLY A 102 -10.71 -19.33 13.06
C GLY A 102 -10.23 -20.45 12.13
N PRO A 103 -10.14 -21.71 12.60
CA PRO A 103 -9.84 -22.84 11.73
C PRO A 103 -10.95 -23.05 10.68
N GLY A 104 -10.60 -23.70 9.57
CA GLY A 104 -11.56 -24.17 8.57
C GLY A 104 -12.64 -25.08 9.18
N PRO A 105 -13.72 -25.37 8.44
CA PRO A 105 -14.80 -26.25 8.91
C PRO A 105 -14.30 -27.67 9.24
N ASP A 106 -13.09 -28.02 8.79
CA ASP A 106 -12.36 -29.27 8.97
C ASP A 106 -11.19 -29.19 9.97
N GLY A 107 -10.98 -28.05 10.64
CA GLY A 107 -9.83 -27.84 11.51
C GLY A 107 -8.53 -27.45 10.78
N SER A 108 -8.52 -27.43 9.45
CA SER A 108 -7.34 -27.06 8.67
C SER A 108 -7.17 -25.54 8.62
N PRO A 109 -5.92 -25.02 8.59
CA PRO A 109 -5.71 -23.63 8.24
C PRO A 109 -6.22 -23.39 6.81
N ARG A 110 -7.19 -22.47 6.64
CA ARG A 110 -7.67 -22.08 5.32
C ARG A 110 -6.51 -21.42 4.56
N ARG A 111 -6.02 -22.12 3.53
CA ARG A 111 -4.92 -21.69 2.65
C ARG A 111 -5.34 -20.60 1.68
#